data_AF-A0A371LVE6-F1
#
_entry.id   AF-A0A371LVE6-F1
#
_cell.length_a   1.000
_cell.length_b   1.000
_cell.length_c   1.000
_cell.angle_alpha   90.00
_cell.angle_beta   90.00
_cell.angle_gamma   90.00
#
_symmetry.space_group_name_H-M   'P 1'
#
loop_
_entity.id
_entity.type
_entity.pdbx_description
1 polymer ?
#
loop_
_entity_poly.entity_id
_entity_poly.type
_entity_poly.pdbx_seq_one_letter_code
_entity_poly.pdbx_strand_id
1 'polypeptide(L)'
;MVAPVSDRGFGPARHAELALLLEVAGTPKPGNVDRRRDLSDLRFEHFLTGAVGSAAGLGLAASGAPVGEAFEEAVAGMSRQGGGNTQFGCLLLLAPLVRAAADDDRDLSPAGATDVVESTTVADAVDFYRAFEHVDVAVGDVPDDAPDLDVRRGGDAADALRDREFTLYDVMDLSAERDANAREWTGGFARTFRAAEAILADDGPVTDRVARAFLDLLAEEPDTLVATNHGEAVARDVMDRAAAVSDLDEAEELADEFVAEGINPGTTADIVCAATFVALERGVPL
;
A
#
# COMPACT_ATOMS: atom_id res chain seq x y z
N MET A 1 -19.05 23.44 -7.64
CA MET A 1 -18.08 22.66 -6.86
C MET A 1 -18.66 21.28 -6.69
N VAL A 2 -17.93 20.24 -7.06
CA VAL A 2 -18.36 18.87 -6.82
C VAL A 2 -18.21 18.60 -5.31
N ALA A 3 -19.23 18.02 -4.67
CA ALA A 3 -19.18 17.77 -3.25
C ALA A 3 -18.11 16.70 -2.94
N PRO A 4 -17.29 16.90 -1.89
CA PRO A 4 -16.37 15.89 -1.35
C PRO A 4 -17.05 14.54 -1.18
N VAL A 5 -16.30 13.46 -1.33
CA VAL A 5 -16.83 12.10 -1.12
C VAL A 5 -17.20 11.88 0.34
N SER A 6 -16.43 12.45 1.26
CA SER A 6 -16.69 12.44 2.71
C SER A 6 -18.09 12.97 3.06
N ASP A 7 -18.59 13.96 2.32
CA ASP A 7 -19.92 14.54 2.53
C ASP A 7 -21.07 13.62 2.02
N ARG A 8 -20.75 12.52 1.35
CA ARG A 8 -21.74 11.55 0.81
C ARG A 8 -22.10 10.45 1.81
N GLY A 9 -21.53 10.48 3.02
CA GLY A 9 -21.82 9.53 4.10
C GLY A 9 -21.08 8.19 3.97
N PHE A 10 -20.00 8.13 3.18
CA PHE A 10 -19.08 7.01 3.20
C PHE A 10 -18.15 7.12 4.41
N GLY A 11 -18.01 6.01 5.15
CA GLY A 11 -17.06 5.92 6.26
C GLY A 11 -15.70 5.39 5.81
N PRO A 12 -14.71 5.34 6.73
CA PRO A 12 -13.31 5.01 6.40
C PRO A 12 -13.11 3.73 5.60
N ALA A 13 -13.82 2.64 5.93
CA ALA A 13 -13.72 1.39 5.17
C ALA A 13 -14.09 1.55 3.68
N ARG A 14 -15.11 2.36 3.37
CA ARG A 14 -15.55 2.62 1.99
C ARG A 14 -14.60 3.57 1.26
N HIS A 15 -14.00 4.53 1.96
CA HIS A 15 -12.95 5.36 1.37
C HIS A 15 -11.68 4.53 1.08
N ALA A 16 -11.33 3.57 1.92
CA ALA A 16 -10.20 2.67 1.65
C ALA A 16 -10.47 1.73 0.46
N GLU A 17 -11.67 1.14 0.36
CA GLU A 17 -12.07 0.37 -0.82
C GLU A 17 -12.00 1.24 -2.09
N LEU A 18 -12.48 2.48 -2.02
CA LEU A 18 -12.38 3.43 -3.12
C LEU A 18 -10.94 3.84 -3.43
N ALA A 19 -10.06 3.96 -2.43
CA ALA A 19 -8.64 4.24 -2.64
C ALA A 19 -7.95 3.10 -3.41
N LEU A 20 -8.26 1.84 -3.10
CA LEU A 20 -7.79 0.68 -3.87
C LEU A 20 -8.25 0.75 -5.34
N LEU A 21 -9.50 1.17 -5.59
CA LEU A 21 -10.02 1.32 -6.95
C LEU A 21 -9.40 2.51 -7.70
N LEU A 22 -9.20 3.64 -7.03
CA LEU A 22 -8.63 4.84 -7.63
C LEU A 22 -7.13 4.71 -7.87
N GLU A 23 -6.43 3.93 -7.04
CA GLU A 23 -5.01 3.65 -7.21
C GLU A 23 -4.74 2.94 -8.54
N VAL A 24 -5.43 1.83 -8.83
CA VAL A 24 -5.28 1.13 -10.12
C VAL A 24 -5.90 1.92 -11.28
N ALA A 25 -6.92 2.76 -11.02
CA ALA A 25 -7.53 3.61 -12.04
C ALA A 25 -6.71 4.87 -12.37
N GLY A 26 -5.74 5.24 -11.53
CA GLY A 26 -4.75 6.26 -11.83
C GLY A 26 -3.96 5.83 -13.06
N THR A 27 -3.87 6.68 -14.08
CA THR A 27 -3.26 6.30 -15.35
C THR A 27 -2.61 7.53 -15.98
N PRO A 28 -1.36 7.43 -16.47
CA PRO A 28 -0.49 6.24 -16.45
C PRO A 28 0.08 5.89 -15.07
N LYS A 29 0.42 4.62 -14.87
CA LYS A 29 1.26 4.17 -13.75
C LYS A 29 2.45 3.37 -14.27
N PRO A 30 3.61 4.01 -14.50
CA PRO A 30 4.72 3.33 -15.13
C PRO A 30 5.10 1.99 -14.51
N GLY A 31 5.06 0.94 -15.33
CA GLY A 31 5.45 -0.42 -14.94
C GLY A 31 4.41 -1.25 -14.18
N ASN A 32 3.32 -0.61 -13.71
CA ASN A 32 2.28 -1.27 -12.95
C ASN A 32 1.05 -1.58 -13.84
N VAL A 33 0.11 -2.36 -13.30
CA VAL A 33 -1.22 -2.50 -13.90
C VAL A 33 -1.96 -1.17 -13.78
N ASP A 34 -2.57 -0.72 -14.88
CA ASP A 34 -3.44 0.45 -14.91
C ASP A 34 -4.60 0.23 -15.90
N ARG A 35 -5.36 1.27 -16.22
CA ARG A 35 -6.53 1.16 -17.13
C ARG A 35 -6.16 0.79 -18.56
N ARG A 36 -4.90 0.93 -18.95
CA ARG A 36 -4.39 0.73 -20.32
C ARG A 36 -3.45 -0.47 -20.40
N ARG A 37 -2.90 -0.93 -19.27
CA ARG A 37 -1.85 -1.95 -19.21
C ARG A 37 -2.21 -3.05 -18.23
N ASP A 38 -2.19 -4.27 -18.75
CA ASP A 38 -2.14 -5.51 -17.96
C ASP A 38 -0.69 -6.04 -17.94
N LEU A 39 -0.36 -6.84 -16.93
CA LEU A 39 0.83 -7.68 -16.89
C LEU A 39 0.45 -9.14 -17.24
N SER A 40 1.43 -10.03 -17.42
CA SER A 40 1.20 -11.38 -17.97
C SER A 40 0.07 -12.15 -17.27
N ASP A 41 0.13 -12.19 -15.94
CA ASP A 41 -0.78 -12.97 -15.08
C ASP A 41 -1.61 -12.07 -14.15
N LEU A 42 -1.45 -10.76 -14.28
CA LEU A 42 -2.07 -9.77 -13.40
C LEU A 42 -2.75 -8.68 -14.23
N ARG A 43 -4.06 -8.51 -14.06
CA ARG A 43 -4.91 -7.68 -14.94
C ARG A 43 -5.69 -6.65 -14.16
N PHE A 44 -6.17 -5.62 -14.84
CA PHE A 44 -6.98 -4.57 -14.22
C PHE A 44 -8.19 -5.13 -13.44
N GLU A 45 -8.90 -6.12 -13.98
CA GLU A 45 -10.07 -6.72 -13.30
C GLU A 45 -9.71 -7.48 -12.03
N HIS A 46 -8.47 -7.97 -11.93
CA HIS A 46 -7.97 -8.61 -10.71
C HIS A 46 -7.90 -7.61 -9.56
N PHE A 47 -7.44 -6.38 -9.82
CA PHE A 47 -7.43 -5.30 -8.82
C PHE A 47 -8.84 -4.84 -8.44
N LEU A 48 -9.73 -4.67 -9.43
CA LEU A 48 -11.13 -4.31 -9.12
C LEU A 48 -11.81 -5.36 -8.23
N THR A 49 -11.59 -6.63 -8.54
CA THR A 49 -12.15 -7.75 -7.77
C THR A 49 -11.48 -7.84 -6.39
N GLY A 50 -10.16 -7.62 -6.32
CA GLY A 50 -9.39 -7.59 -5.09
C GLY A 50 -9.83 -6.49 -4.13
N ALA A 51 -10.09 -5.29 -4.63
CA ALA A 51 -10.61 -4.16 -3.85
C ALA A 51 -11.96 -4.49 -3.21
N VAL A 52 -12.91 -5.05 -4.00
CA VAL A 52 -14.21 -5.51 -3.48
C VAL A 52 -14.05 -6.65 -2.48
N GLY A 53 -13.13 -7.59 -2.75
CA GLY A 53 -12.83 -8.71 -1.85
C GLY A 53 -12.30 -8.26 -0.48
N SER A 54 -11.53 -7.17 -0.46
CA SER A 54 -10.90 -6.61 0.75
C SER A 54 -11.88 -5.92 1.69
N ALA A 55 -13.11 -5.63 1.24
CA ALA A 55 -14.07 -4.80 1.98
C ALA A 55 -14.43 -5.35 3.37
N ALA A 56 -14.41 -6.67 3.57
CA ALA A 56 -14.69 -7.28 4.87
C ALA A 56 -13.62 -6.91 5.91
N GLY A 57 -12.34 -7.12 5.59
CA GLY A 57 -11.22 -6.77 6.47
C GLY A 57 -11.11 -5.27 6.71
N LEU A 58 -11.32 -4.44 5.68
CA LEU A 58 -11.39 -2.98 5.86
C LEU A 58 -12.54 -2.57 6.80
N GLY A 59 -13.67 -3.27 6.74
CA GLY A 59 -14.79 -3.10 7.68
C GLY A 59 -14.44 -3.48 9.13
N LEU A 60 -13.63 -4.53 9.32
CA LEU A 60 -13.11 -4.92 10.64
C LEU A 60 -12.19 -3.84 11.21
N ALA A 61 -11.25 -3.31 10.40
CA ALA A 61 -10.37 -2.21 10.81
C ALA A 61 -11.19 -0.99 11.27
N ALA A 62 -12.20 -0.59 10.49
CA ALA A 62 -13.07 0.53 10.83
C ALA A 62 -13.97 0.27 12.05
N SER A 63 -14.29 -1.00 12.35
CA SER A 63 -15.08 -1.38 13.53
C SER A 63 -14.23 -1.55 14.80
N GLY A 64 -12.91 -1.41 14.67
CA GLY A 64 -11.97 -1.44 15.77
C GLY A 64 -11.38 -2.80 16.12
N ALA A 65 -11.43 -3.75 15.18
CA ALA A 65 -10.70 -5.01 15.30
C ALA A 65 -9.16 -4.77 15.40
N PRO A 66 -8.40 -5.76 15.91
CA PRO A 66 -6.94 -5.78 15.80
C PRO A 66 -6.48 -5.58 14.35
N VAL A 67 -5.36 -4.88 14.16
CA VAL A 67 -4.86 -4.51 12.83
C VAL A 67 -4.46 -5.75 12.02
N GLY A 68 -3.81 -6.72 12.67
CA GLY A 68 -3.40 -7.96 12.01
C GLY A 68 -4.59 -8.81 11.55
N GLU A 69 -5.63 -8.93 12.39
CA GLU A 69 -6.88 -9.63 12.04
C GLU A 69 -7.57 -8.97 10.83
N ALA A 70 -7.72 -7.65 10.86
CA ALA A 70 -8.34 -6.90 9.78
C ALA A 70 -7.53 -6.99 8.48
N PHE A 71 -6.20 -6.95 8.57
CA PHE A 71 -5.29 -7.09 7.44
C PHE A 71 -5.37 -8.49 6.82
N GLU A 72 -5.29 -9.55 7.62
CA GLU A 72 -5.36 -10.94 7.14
C GLU A 72 -6.68 -11.22 6.42
N GLU A 73 -7.82 -10.80 6.99
CA GLU A 73 -9.13 -10.96 6.36
C GLU A 73 -9.23 -10.16 5.05
N ALA A 74 -8.65 -8.95 5.01
CA ALA A 74 -8.62 -8.16 3.78
C ALA A 74 -7.81 -8.85 2.68
N VAL A 75 -6.63 -9.38 3.00
CA VAL A 75 -5.77 -10.11 2.05
C VAL A 75 -6.43 -11.42 1.60
N ALA A 76 -7.06 -12.17 2.51
CA ALA A 76 -7.80 -13.39 2.20
C ALA A 76 -9.00 -13.13 1.28
N GLY A 77 -9.65 -11.97 1.44
CA GLY A 77 -10.71 -11.51 0.54
C GLY A 77 -10.16 -11.09 -0.83
N MET A 78 -9.08 -10.31 -0.84
CA MET A 78 -8.39 -9.84 -2.04
C MET A 78 -7.93 -11.00 -2.93
N SER A 79 -7.38 -12.07 -2.35
CA SER A 79 -6.77 -13.19 -3.08
C SER A 79 -7.76 -14.01 -3.94
N ARG A 80 -9.07 -13.90 -3.69
CA ARG A 80 -10.12 -14.67 -4.39
C ARG A 80 -10.26 -14.37 -5.88
N GLN A 81 -9.64 -13.29 -6.34
CA GLN A 81 -9.64 -12.86 -7.75
C GLN A 81 -8.84 -13.79 -8.69
N GLY A 82 -7.85 -14.53 -8.17
CA GLY A 82 -7.15 -15.60 -8.90
C GLY A 82 -5.82 -15.25 -9.62
N GLY A 83 -5.48 -13.97 -9.74
CA GLY A 83 -4.22 -13.45 -10.29
C GLY A 83 -3.11 -13.19 -9.27
N GLY A 84 -3.17 -13.80 -8.09
CA GLY A 84 -2.15 -13.64 -7.04
C GLY A 84 -2.24 -12.33 -6.26
N ASN A 85 -1.08 -11.73 -5.99
CA ASN A 85 -0.98 -10.47 -5.24
C ASN A 85 -1.35 -9.27 -6.13
N THR A 86 -2.41 -8.55 -5.75
CA THR A 86 -2.79 -7.28 -6.39
C THR A 86 -2.35 -6.10 -5.52
N GLN A 87 -2.78 -6.07 -4.26
CA GLN A 87 -2.73 -4.88 -3.41
C GLN A 87 -2.33 -5.19 -1.95
N PHE A 88 -1.49 -6.22 -1.72
CA PHE A 88 -1.06 -6.60 -0.36
C PHE A 88 -0.41 -5.44 0.40
N GLY A 89 0.53 -4.71 -0.22
CA GLY A 89 1.19 -3.58 0.42
C GLY A 89 0.26 -2.39 0.64
N CYS A 90 -0.65 -2.13 -0.31
CA CYS A 90 -1.74 -1.15 -0.12
C CYS A 90 -2.54 -1.47 1.14
N LEU A 91 -2.99 -2.72 1.32
CA LEU A 91 -3.73 -3.15 2.50
C LEU A 91 -2.90 -3.04 3.79
N LEU A 92 -1.60 -3.31 3.71
CA LEU A 92 -0.68 -3.18 4.84
C LEU A 92 -0.61 -1.73 5.33
N LEU A 93 -0.62 -0.76 4.43
CA LEU A 93 -0.66 0.66 4.80
C LEU A 93 -2.07 1.13 5.19
N LEU A 94 -3.11 0.61 4.52
CA LEU A 94 -4.50 1.04 4.75
C LEU A 94 -5.08 0.56 6.07
N ALA A 95 -4.81 -0.68 6.50
CA ALA A 95 -5.42 -1.23 7.72
C ALA A 95 -5.23 -0.34 8.97
N PRO A 96 -4.01 0.10 9.33
CA PRO A 96 -3.83 1.00 10.47
C PRO A 96 -4.40 2.41 10.22
N LEU A 97 -4.35 2.93 8.98
CA LEU A 97 -4.90 4.24 8.66
C LEU A 97 -6.44 4.27 8.74
N VAL A 98 -7.11 3.21 8.30
CA VAL A 98 -8.57 3.04 8.45
C VAL A 98 -8.94 2.94 9.91
N ARG A 99 -8.18 2.18 10.71
CA ARG A 99 -8.36 2.09 12.16
C ARG A 99 -8.20 3.45 12.83
N ALA A 100 -7.22 4.25 12.40
CA ALA A 100 -6.99 5.60 12.92
C ALA A 100 -8.12 6.55 12.55
N ALA A 101 -8.60 6.51 11.31
CA ALA A 101 -9.67 7.38 10.81
C ALA A 101 -11.06 7.08 11.40
N ALA A 102 -11.29 5.83 11.82
CA ALA A 102 -12.58 5.40 12.36
C ALA A 102 -12.73 5.58 13.88
N ASP A 103 -11.67 5.98 14.58
CA ASP A 103 -11.69 6.22 16.01
C ASP A 103 -12.00 7.70 16.28
N ASP A 104 -13.20 8.00 16.78
CA ASP A 104 -13.66 9.38 17.05
C ASP A 104 -12.76 10.15 18.05
N ASP A 105 -11.98 9.43 18.87
CA ASP A 105 -11.04 10.02 19.83
C ASP A 105 -9.63 10.21 19.25
N ARG A 106 -9.43 9.92 17.96
CA ARG A 106 -8.12 9.99 17.27
C ARG A 106 -8.23 10.74 15.94
N ASP A 107 -7.26 11.63 15.70
CA ASP A 107 -7.14 12.30 14.41
C ASP A 107 -6.37 11.43 13.40
N LEU A 108 -6.86 11.36 12.15
CA LEU A 108 -6.11 10.82 11.02
C LEU A 108 -4.91 11.74 10.69
N SER A 109 -3.82 11.48 11.38
CA SER A 109 -2.58 12.25 11.41
C SER A 109 -1.38 11.31 11.59
N PRO A 110 -0.13 11.78 11.35
CA PRO A 110 1.05 11.00 11.64
C PRO A 110 1.05 10.43 13.06
N ALA A 111 0.73 11.25 14.07
CA ALA A 111 0.69 10.82 15.47
C ALA A 111 -0.40 9.77 15.73
N GLY A 112 -1.61 9.98 15.20
CA GLY A 112 -2.70 9.01 15.35
C GLY A 112 -2.39 7.67 14.67
N ALA A 113 -1.78 7.70 13.48
CA ALA A 113 -1.35 6.49 12.80
C ALA A 113 -0.24 5.76 13.58
N THR A 114 0.74 6.50 14.10
CA THR A 114 1.79 5.97 15.00
C THR A 114 1.19 5.30 16.23
N ASP A 115 0.24 5.94 16.91
CA ASP A 115 -0.43 5.37 18.09
C ASP A 115 -1.10 4.02 17.77
N VAL A 116 -1.71 3.89 16.58
CA VAL A 116 -2.33 2.63 16.15
C VAL A 116 -1.28 1.55 15.94
N VAL A 117 -0.24 1.83 15.14
CA VAL A 117 0.77 0.81 14.80
C VAL A 117 1.60 0.40 16.02
N GLU A 118 1.98 1.33 16.90
CA GLU A 118 2.71 1.03 18.14
C GLU A 118 1.85 0.25 19.16
N SER A 119 0.52 0.33 19.05
CA SER A 119 -0.41 -0.46 19.89
C SER A 119 -0.61 -1.90 19.42
N THR A 120 -0.05 -2.28 18.28
CA THR A 120 -0.16 -3.65 17.76
C THR A 120 0.53 -4.65 18.69
N THR A 121 0.09 -5.90 18.60
CA THR A 121 0.48 -6.96 19.51
C THR A 121 1.19 -8.10 18.77
N VAL A 122 1.67 -9.08 19.54
CA VAL A 122 2.16 -10.35 18.99
C VAL A 122 1.07 -11.09 18.21
N ALA A 123 -0.20 -10.97 18.61
CA ALA A 123 -1.30 -11.58 17.87
C ALA A 123 -1.45 -10.93 16.48
N ASP A 124 -1.34 -9.61 16.40
CA ASP A 124 -1.34 -8.89 15.13
C ASP A 124 -0.18 -9.35 14.22
N ALA A 125 1.00 -9.59 14.79
CA ALA A 125 2.14 -10.12 14.05
C ALA A 125 1.85 -11.52 13.49
N VAL A 126 1.25 -12.41 14.28
CA VAL A 126 0.89 -13.75 13.81
C VAL A 126 -0.11 -13.70 12.66
N ASP A 127 -1.12 -12.84 12.74
CA ASP A 127 -2.12 -12.69 11.68
C ASP A 127 -1.52 -12.03 10.42
N PHE A 128 -0.60 -11.06 10.58
CA PHE A 128 0.20 -10.53 9.47
C PHE A 128 1.00 -11.62 8.75
N TYR A 129 1.65 -12.54 9.48
CA TYR A 129 2.38 -13.64 8.86
C TYR A 129 1.44 -14.60 8.13
N ARG A 130 0.26 -14.93 8.70
CA ARG A 130 -0.75 -15.76 8.03
C ARG A 130 -1.22 -15.16 6.71
N ALA A 131 -1.21 -13.84 6.57
CA ALA A 131 -1.61 -13.18 5.33
C ALA A 131 -0.76 -13.62 4.11
N PHE A 132 0.51 -13.98 4.33
CA PHE A 132 1.41 -14.51 3.29
C PHE A 132 1.01 -15.91 2.80
N GLU A 133 0.15 -16.64 3.50
CA GLU A 133 -0.36 -17.94 3.04
C GLU A 133 -1.41 -17.78 1.92
N HIS A 134 -1.98 -16.58 1.75
CA HIS A 134 -3.03 -16.33 0.76
C HIS A 134 -2.49 -15.87 -0.60
N VAL A 135 -1.29 -15.29 -0.64
CA VAL A 135 -0.71 -14.69 -1.85
C VAL A 135 0.82 -14.81 -1.84
N ASP A 136 1.39 -15.00 -3.03
CA ASP A 136 2.84 -14.94 -3.22
C ASP A 136 3.31 -13.47 -3.23
N VAL A 137 3.95 -13.04 -2.14
CA VAL A 137 4.56 -11.72 -2.00
C VAL A 137 6.05 -11.81 -2.32
N ALA A 138 6.56 -10.90 -3.15
CA ALA A 138 7.99 -10.76 -3.35
C ALA A 138 8.62 -10.22 -2.06
N VAL A 139 9.46 -11.03 -1.41
CA VAL A 139 10.17 -10.68 -0.18
C VAL A 139 11.66 -10.79 -0.45
N GLY A 140 12.42 -9.78 -0.02
CA GLY A 140 13.88 -9.79 -0.09
C GLY A 140 14.52 -10.86 0.81
N ASP A 141 15.85 -10.81 0.89
CA ASP A 141 16.60 -11.73 1.74
C ASP A 141 16.28 -11.55 3.23
N VAL A 142 16.15 -12.67 3.93
CA VAL A 142 15.87 -12.71 5.38
C VAL A 142 17.14 -12.32 6.13
N PRO A 143 17.04 -11.54 7.22
CA PRO A 143 18.18 -11.32 8.10
C PRO A 143 18.80 -12.64 8.57
N ASP A 144 20.11 -12.82 8.36
CA ASP A 144 20.84 -14.06 8.71
C ASP A 144 20.72 -14.42 10.20
N ASP A 145 20.45 -13.43 11.05
CA ASP A 145 20.34 -13.55 12.50
C ASP A 145 18.92 -13.91 13.00
N ALA A 146 17.91 -13.94 12.12
CA ALA A 146 16.52 -14.26 12.47
C ALA A 146 15.77 -15.11 11.42
N PRO A 147 16.29 -16.28 11.00
CA PRO A 147 15.68 -17.12 9.95
C PRO A 147 14.33 -17.75 10.33
N ASP A 148 13.98 -17.72 11.61
CA ASP A 148 12.69 -18.14 12.17
C ASP A 148 11.62 -17.05 12.09
N LEU A 149 12.00 -15.81 11.78
CA LEU A 149 11.11 -14.68 11.47
C LEU A 149 11.00 -14.42 9.96
N ASP A 150 11.31 -15.43 9.14
CA ASP A 150 11.00 -15.37 7.72
C ASP A 150 9.49 -15.36 7.51
N VAL A 151 8.93 -14.27 6.97
CA VAL A 151 7.50 -14.13 6.67
C VAL A 151 6.95 -15.24 5.78
N ARG A 152 7.81 -15.88 4.97
CA ARG A 152 7.44 -17.04 4.12
C ARG A 152 7.07 -18.28 4.93
N ARG A 153 7.35 -18.31 6.23
CA ARG A 153 6.89 -19.36 7.15
C ARG A 153 5.41 -19.25 7.48
N GLY A 154 4.76 -18.12 7.20
CA GLY A 154 3.37 -17.91 7.53
C GLY A 154 3.08 -18.17 9.02
N GLY A 155 2.00 -18.88 9.31
CA GLY A 155 1.60 -19.26 10.66
C GLY A 155 2.63 -20.11 11.41
N ASP A 156 3.58 -20.76 10.74
CA ASP A 156 4.63 -21.55 11.39
C ASP A 156 5.66 -20.66 12.13
N ALA A 157 5.68 -19.34 11.89
CA ALA A 157 6.50 -18.40 12.66
C ALA A 157 5.90 -18.04 14.03
N ALA A 158 4.67 -18.47 14.33
CA ALA A 158 3.91 -17.96 15.48
C ALA A 158 4.59 -18.24 16.84
N ASP A 159 5.25 -19.38 17.00
CA ASP A 159 5.97 -19.69 18.24
C ASP A 159 7.22 -18.82 18.39
N ALA A 160 7.96 -18.57 17.31
CA ALA A 160 9.13 -17.69 17.33
C ALA A 160 8.76 -16.24 17.66
N LEU A 161 7.64 -15.74 17.10
CA LEU A 161 7.11 -14.40 17.40
C LEU A 161 6.72 -14.28 18.88
N ARG A 162 6.05 -15.29 19.45
CA ARG A 162 5.65 -15.31 20.86
C ARG A 162 6.84 -15.42 21.80
N ASP A 163 7.80 -16.28 21.50
CA ASP A 163 8.99 -16.47 22.34
C ASP A 163 9.85 -15.20 22.42
N ARG A 164 9.81 -14.37 21.38
CA ARG A 164 10.51 -13.08 21.31
C ARG A 164 9.66 -11.89 21.75
N GLU A 165 8.38 -12.11 22.02
CA GLU A 165 7.38 -11.05 22.29
C GLU A 165 7.32 -9.98 21.18
N PHE A 166 7.56 -10.37 19.92
CA PHE A 166 7.57 -9.46 18.78
C PHE A 166 6.15 -9.07 18.38
N THR A 167 5.85 -7.77 18.51
CA THR A 167 4.62 -7.16 17.98
C THR A 167 4.71 -6.94 16.47
N LEU A 168 3.59 -6.59 15.83
CA LEU A 168 3.62 -6.25 14.40
C LEU A 168 4.48 -5.00 14.15
N TYR A 169 4.47 -4.03 15.07
CA TYR A 169 5.38 -2.88 15.01
C TYR A 169 6.85 -3.30 15.01
N ASP A 170 7.25 -4.22 15.89
CA ASP A 170 8.64 -4.71 15.96
C ASP A 170 9.08 -5.41 14.67
N VAL A 171 8.16 -6.15 14.03
CA VAL A 171 8.40 -6.79 12.72
C VAL A 171 8.63 -5.73 11.63
N MET A 172 7.86 -4.64 11.64
CA MET A 172 8.05 -3.53 10.71
C MET A 172 9.35 -2.78 10.98
N ASP A 173 9.69 -2.52 12.25
CA ASP A 173 10.95 -1.86 12.63
C ASP A 173 12.18 -2.64 12.16
N LEU A 174 12.17 -3.98 12.30
CA LEU A 174 13.22 -4.84 11.78
C LEU A 174 13.39 -4.73 10.24
N SER A 175 12.31 -4.42 9.53
CA SER A 175 12.26 -4.39 8.07
C SER A 175 12.46 -2.98 7.49
N ALA A 176 12.35 -1.93 8.30
CA ALA A 176 12.32 -0.54 7.88
C ALA A 176 13.55 -0.11 7.07
N GLU A 177 14.75 -0.65 7.34
CA GLU A 177 15.93 -0.29 6.55
C GLU A 177 15.83 -0.73 5.07
N ARG A 178 15.02 -1.74 4.75
CA ARG A 178 14.99 -2.41 3.43
C ARG A 178 13.64 -2.31 2.72
N ASP A 179 12.56 -2.09 3.46
CA ASP A 179 11.21 -2.04 2.94
C ASP A 179 10.56 -0.68 3.19
N ALA A 180 10.07 -0.01 2.13
CA ALA A 180 9.54 1.34 2.28
C ALA A 180 8.13 1.36 2.92
N ASN A 181 7.34 0.29 2.81
CA ASN A 181 6.07 0.18 3.54
C ASN A 181 6.34 0.10 5.06
N ALA A 182 7.36 -0.66 5.46
CA ALA A 182 7.82 -0.73 6.84
C ALA A 182 8.39 0.61 7.34
N ARG A 183 9.06 1.41 6.48
CA ARG A 183 9.46 2.79 6.82
C ARG A 183 8.27 3.70 7.05
N GLU A 184 7.20 3.58 6.27
CA GLU A 184 5.99 4.36 6.53
C GLU A 184 5.37 3.98 7.87
N TRP A 185 5.29 2.69 8.20
CA TRP A 185 4.80 2.23 9.51
C TRP A 185 5.58 2.82 10.69
N THR A 186 6.90 2.78 10.63
CA THR A 186 7.79 3.23 11.72
C THR A 186 8.09 4.73 11.70
N GLY A 187 7.86 5.38 10.56
CA GLY A 187 8.09 6.79 10.30
C GLY A 187 6.83 7.67 10.37
N GLY A 188 5.70 7.14 10.86
CA GLY A 188 4.45 7.90 11.01
C GLY A 188 3.77 8.25 9.69
N PHE A 189 3.96 7.41 8.65
CA PHE A 189 3.34 7.53 7.33
C PHE A 189 3.66 8.87 6.64
N ALA A 190 4.89 9.36 6.82
CA ALA A 190 5.28 10.71 6.44
C ALA A 190 5.18 10.95 4.92
N ARG A 191 5.51 9.96 4.08
CA ARG A 191 5.37 10.10 2.61
C ARG A 191 3.91 10.03 2.20
N THR A 192 3.13 9.12 2.79
CA THR A 192 1.68 8.99 2.58
C THR A 192 0.97 10.31 2.87
N PHE A 193 1.19 10.92 4.04
CA PHE A 193 0.51 12.17 4.39
C PHE A 193 0.92 13.35 3.50
N ARG A 194 2.19 13.44 3.11
CA ARG A 194 2.67 14.47 2.17
C ARG A 194 2.08 14.30 0.77
N ALA A 195 2.06 13.08 0.25
CA ALA A 195 1.44 12.80 -1.05
C ALA A 195 -0.08 13.05 -1.02
N ALA A 196 -0.75 12.80 0.11
CA ALA A 196 -2.16 13.13 0.26
C ALA A 196 -2.42 14.64 0.14
N GLU A 197 -1.57 15.48 0.74
CA GLU A 197 -1.62 16.93 0.57
C GLU A 197 -1.40 17.35 -0.89
N ALA A 198 -0.48 16.70 -1.60
CA ALA A 198 -0.26 16.96 -3.03
C ALA A 198 -1.51 16.61 -3.85
N ILE A 199 -2.13 15.45 -3.62
CA ILE A 199 -3.38 15.03 -4.29
C ILE A 199 -4.53 16.02 -4.00
N LEU A 200 -4.63 16.53 -2.78
CA LEU A 200 -5.65 17.51 -2.40
C LEU A 200 -5.46 18.87 -3.08
N ALA A 201 -4.21 19.35 -3.14
CA ALA A 201 -3.86 20.65 -3.68
C ALA A 201 -3.86 20.70 -5.20
N ASP A 202 -3.74 19.55 -5.86
CA ASP A 202 -3.72 19.45 -7.32
C ASP A 202 -5.12 19.66 -7.95
N ASP A 203 -5.16 19.79 -9.28
CA ASP A 203 -6.33 20.05 -10.08
C ASP A 203 -6.64 18.92 -11.08
N GLY A 204 -7.85 18.95 -11.65
CA GLY A 204 -8.29 17.95 -12.62
C GLY A 204 -8.85 16.67 -11.99
N PRO A 205 -9.10 15.63 -12.82
CA PRO A 205 -9.67 14.36 -12.38
C PRO A 205 -8.79 13.68 -11.33
N VAL A 206 -9.39 13.07 -10.31
CA VAL A 206 -8.64 12.41 -9.23
C VAL A 206 -7.64 11.36 -9.75
N THR A 207 -7.97 10.67 -10.83
CA THR A 207 -7.12 9.64 -11.43
C THR A 207 -5.81 10.22 -11.93
N ASP A 208 -5.85 11.46 -12.44
CA ASP A 208 -4.68 12.16 -12.97
C ASP A 208 -3.82 12.69 -11.81
N ARG A 209 -4.47 13.11 -10.71
CA ARG A 209 -3.79 13.51 -9.47
C ARG A 209 -3.06 12.34 -8.83
N VAL A 210 -3.70 11.18 -8.78
CA VAL A 210 -3.11 9.93 -8.27
C VAL A 210 -1.93 9.48 -9.15
N ALA A 211 -2.06 9.58 -10.48
CA ALA A 211 -0.96 9.28 -11.40
C ALA A 211 0.24 10.22 -11.20
N ARG A 212 0.02 11.52 -11.04
CA ARG A 212 1.09 12.48 -10.73
C ARG A 212 1.73 12.24 -9.37
N ALA A 213 0.94 11.98 -8.34
CA ALA A 213 1.46 11.66 -7.02
C ALA A 213 2.31 10.37 -7.02
N PHE A 214 1.97 9.38 -7.85
CA PHE A 214 2.79 8.20 -8.06
C PHE A 214 4.16 8.56 -8.67
N LEU A 215 4.18 9.39 -9.72
CA LEU A 215 5.42 9.84 -10.36
C LEU A 215 6.30 10.66 -9.40
N ASP A 216 5.69 11.58 -8.65
CA ASP A 216 6.40 12.39 -7.65
C ASP A 216 7.05 11.49 -6.59
N LEU A 217 6.31 10.53 -6.05
CA LEU A 217 6.84 9.57 -5.08
C LEU A 217 7.93 8.68 -5.67
N LEU A 218 7.79 8.25 -6.94
CA LEU A 218 8.77 7.42 -7.63
C LEU A 218 10.08 8.17 -7.89
N ALA A 219 10.01 9.48 -8.11
CA ALA A 219 11.15 10.36 -8.32
C ALA A 219 11.88 10.73 -7.01
N GLU A 220 11.24 10.58 -5.84
CA GLU A 220 11.82 10.95 -4.55
C GLU A 220 12.80 9.90 -3.98
N GLU A 221 12.51 8.61 -4.18
CA GLU A 221 13.26 7.51 -3.54
C GLU A 221 13.20 6.24 -4.39
N PRO A 222 14.28 5.42 -4.46
CA PRO A 222 14.25 4.15 -5.17
C PRO A 222 13.16 3.20 -4.62
N ASP A 223 12.37 2.63 -5.52
CA ASP A 223 11.31 1.68 -5.16
C ASP A 223 11.89 0.36 -4.64
N THR A 224 11.47 -0.07 -3.44
CA THR A 224 12.03 -1.25 -2.78
C THR A 224 11.62 -2.57 -3.41
N LEU A 225 10.46 -2.63 -4.08
CA LEU A 225 10.07 -3.82 -4.85
C LEU A 225 10.93 -3.94 -6.12
N VAL A 226 11.19 -2.82 -6.80
CA VAL A 226 12.13 -2.80 -7.94
C VAL A 226 13.53 -3.20 -7.48
N ALA A 227 14.01 -2.66 -6.35
CA ALA A 227 15.31 -3.01 -5.81
C ALA A 227 15.41 -4.50 -5.46
N THR A 228 14.34 -5.08 -4.92
CA THR A 228 14.26 -6.52 -4.59
C THR A 228 14.31 -7.38 -5.85
N ASN A 229 13.57 -7.03 -6.89
CA ASN A 229 13.43 -7.87 -8.10
C ASN A 229 14.55 -7.65 -9.13
N HIS A 230 15.07 -6.43 -9.25
CA HIS A 230 16.00 -6.00 -10.31
C HIS A 230 17.32 -5.41 -9.79
N GLY A 231 17.42 -5.20 -8.48
CA GLY A 231 18.60 -4.63 -7.84
C GLY A 231 18.59 -3.11 -7.72
N GLU A 232 19.37 -2.65 -6.75
CA GLU A 232 19.58 -1.26 -6.36
C GLU A 232 19.95 -0.29 -7.51
N ALA A 233 20.69 -0.76 -8.51
CA ALA A 233 21.07 0.07 -9.65
C ALA A 233 19.86 0.36 -10.56
N VAL A 234 19.00 -0.63 -10.79
CA VAL A 234 17.79 -0.47 -11.60
C VAL A 234 16.77 0.39 -10.88
N ALA A 235 16.61 0.22 -9.56
CA ALA A 235 15.71 1.07 -8.78
C ALA A 235 16.10 2.57 -8.83
N ARG A 236 17.41 2.89 -8.86
CA ARG A 236 17.89 4.27 -9.06
C ARG A 236 17.65 4.78 -10.48
N ASP A 237 17.89 3.96 -11.49
CA ASP A 237 17.58 4.31 -12.89
C ASP A 237 16.10 4.62 -13.09
N VAL A 238 15.22 3.81 -12.50
CA VAL A 238 13.77 4.03 -12.49
C VAL A 238 13.39 5.36 -11.86
N MET A 239 13.97 5.68 -10.70
CA MET A 239 13.77 6.96 -10.01
C MET A 239 14.23 8.13 -10.88
N ASP A 240 15.41 8.05 -11.50
CA ASP A 240 15.96 9.10 -12.36
C ASP A 240 15.10 9.31 -13.62
N ARG A 241 14.59 8.22 -14.22
CA ARG A 241 13.66 8.28 -15.38
C ARG A 241 12.32 8.89 -14.99
N ALA A 242 11.77 8.53 -13.84
CA ALA A 242 10.53 9.14 -13.33
C ALA A 242 10.72 10.64 -13.06
N ALA A 243 11.87 11.05 -12.51
CA ALA A 243 12.19 12.45 -12.25
C ALA A 243 12.37 13.30 -13.54
N ALA A 244 12.61 12.65 -14.68
CA ALA A 244 12.75 13.31 -15.98
C ALA A 244 11.41 13.54 -16.69
N VAL A 245 10.34 12.87 -16.26
CA VAL A 245 9.00 13.02 -16.83
C VAL A 245 8.40 14.36 -16.43
N SER A 246 7.91 15.12 -17.41
CA SER A 246 7.38 16.47 -17.21
C SER A 246 5.85 16.55 -17.23
N ASP A 247 5.18 15.58 -17.84
CA ASP A 247 3.73 15.48 -17.89
C ASP A 247 3.23 14.03 -18.02
N LEU A 248 1.90 13.86 -18.04
CA LEU A 248 1.29 12.53 -18.12
C LEU A 248 1.41 11.89 -19.52
N ASP A 249 1.67 12.66 -20.58
CA ASP A 249 1.86 12.08 -21.92
C ASP A 249 3.26 11.43 -21.99
N GLU A 250 4.30 12.09 -21.45
CA GLU A 250 5.63 11.48 -21.29
C GLU A 250 5.59 10.27 -20.32
N ALA A 251 4.77 10.35 -19.28
CA ALA A 251 4.58 9.24 -18.35
C ALA A 251 3.94 8.00 -19.02
N GLU A 252 3.10 8.19 -20.05
CA GLU A 252 2.53 7.07 -20.82
C GLU A 252 3.63 6.33 -21.60
N GLU A 253 4.57 7.06 -22.20
CA GLU A 253 5.72 6.45 -22.88
C GLU A 253 6.59 5.66 -21.89
N LEU A 254 6.91 6.27 -20.74
CA LEU A 254 7.67 5.59 -19.67
C LEU A 254 6.94 4.34 -19.16
N ALA A 255 5.62 4.38 -19.11
CA ALA A 255 4.83 3.23 -18.67
C ALA A 255 4.91 2.03 -19.63
N ASP A 256 4.90 2.28 -20.93
CA ASP A 256 5.13 1.21 -21.92
C ASP A 256 6.55 0.64 -21.83
N GLU A 257 7.54 1.50 -21.60
CA GLU A 257 8.94 1.08 -21.43
C GLU A 257 9.11 0.17 -20.22
N PHE A 258 8.63 0.58 -19.04
CA PHE A 258 8.75 -0.24 -17.83
C PHE A 258 8.00 -1.56 -17.94
N VAL A 259 6.81 -1.60 -18.56
CA VAL A 259 6.10 -2.86 -18.82
C VAL A 259 6.91 -3.76 -19.76
N ALA A 260 7.52 -3.21 -20.81
CA ALA A 260 8.37 -3.97 -21.73
C ALA A 260 9.65 -4.50 -21.06
N GLU A 261 10.20 -3.75 -20.10
CA GLU A 261 11.36 -4.12 -19.30
C GLU A 261 11.01 -5.05 -18.12
N GLY A 262 9.73 -5.25 -17.83
CA GLY A 262 9.24 -6.05 -16.71
C GLY A 262 9.49 -5.41 -15.34
N ILE A 263 9.61 -4.08 -15.29
CA ILE A 263 9.87 -3.30 -14.08
C ILE A 263 8.52 -2.86 -13.50
N ASN A 264 8.28 -3.16 -12.22
CA ASN A 264 7.07 -2.76 -11.50
C ASN A 264 7.38 -2.03 -10.19
N PRO A 265 7.20 -0.69 -10.12
CA PRO A 265 7.30 0.10 -8.90
C PRO A 265 6.08 -0.08 -7.98
N GLY A 266 5.93 -1.30 -7.44
CA GLY A 266 4.79 -1.68 -6.62
C GLY A 266 4.75 -1.02 -5.24
N THR A 267 5.90 -0.81 -4.59
CA THR A 267 5.91 -0.15 -3.28
C THR A 267 5.46 1.31 -3.37
N THR A 268 5.83 1.99 -4.45
CA THR A 268 5.35 3.35 -4.73
C THR A 268 3.84 3.38 -4.96
N ALA A 269 3.29 2.35 -5.62
CA ALA A 269 1.84 2.20 -5.76
C ALA A 269 1.13 2.00 -4.41
N ASP A 270 1.74 1.26 -3.49
CA ASP A 270 1.20 1.08 -2.13
C ASP A 270 1.08 2.42 -1.39
N ILE A 271 2.15 3.23 -1.40
CA ILE A 271 2.18 4.53 -0.74
C ILE A 271 1.17 5.50 -1.36
N VAL A 272 1.02 5.49 -2.70
CA VAL A 272 0.01 6.34 -3.37
C VAL A 272 -1.42 5.89 -3.05
N CYS A 273 -1.65 4.58 -2.85
CA CYS A 273 -2.94 4.07 -2.40
C CYS A 273 -3.32 4.65 -1.04
N ALA A 274 -2.39 4.54 -0.08
CA ALA A 274 -2.57 5.07 1.27
C ALA A 274 -2.76 6.61 1.25
N ALA A 275 -2.01 7.32 0.42
CA ALA A 275 -2.15 8.76 0.22
C ALA A 275 -3.53 9.13 -0.34
N THR A 276 -4.02 8.34 -1.30
CA THR A 276 -5.35 8.52 -1.88
C THR A 276 -6.45 8.33 -0.83
N PHE A 277 -6.31 7.34 0.06
CA PHE A 277 -7.23 7.18 1.20
C PHE A 277 -7.25 8.41 2.10
N VAL A 278 -6.09 8.92 2.52
CA VAL A 278 -6.01 10.12 3.36
C VAL A 278 -6.60 11.34 2.64
N ALA A 279 -6.38 11.48 1.34
CA ALA A 279 -6.97 12.55 0.54
C ALA A 279 -8.51 12.44 0.46
N LEU A 280 -9.06 11.22 0.36
CA LEU A 280 -10.51 10.97 0.40
C LEU A 280 -11.12 11.36 1.75
N GLU A 281 -10.49 10.96 2.86
CA GLU A 281 -10.90 11.35 4.23
C GLU A 281 -10.88 12.87 4.40
N ARG A 282 -9.94 13.56 3.74
CA ARG A 282 -9.81 15.03 3.74
C ARG A 282 -10.66 15.73 2.68
N GLY A 283 -11.45 14.99 1.91
CA GLY A 283 -12.46 15.53 1.03
C GLY A 283 -11.98 15.93 -0.36
N VAL A 284 -10.98 15.24 -0.93
CA VAL A 284 -10.62 15.40 -2.35
C VAL A 284 -11.87 15.24 -3.23
N PRO A 285 -12.10 16.14 -4.21
CA PRO A 285 -13.26 16.04 -5.09
C PRO A 285 -13.13 14.92 -6.11
N LEU A 286 -14.24 14.23 -6.39
CA LEU A 286 -14.40 13.24 -7.47
C LEU A 286 -15.36 13.72 -8.55
#